data_AF-A0A231HGC0-F1
#
_entry.id   AF-A0A231HGC0-F1
#
_cell.length_a   1.000
_cell.length_b   1.000
_cell.length_c   1.000
_cell.angle_alpha   90.00
_cell.angle_beta   90.00
_cell.angle_gamma   90.00
#
_symmetry.space_group_name_H-M   'P 1'
#
loop_
_entity.id
_entity.type
_entity.pdbx_description
1 polymer ?
#
loop_
_entity_poly.entity_id
_entity_poly.type
_entity_poly.pdbx_seq_one_letter_code
_entity_poly.pdbx_strand_id
1 'polypeptide(L)'
;MGFGFRSSFSESEKMKKESAVPYVIFEVANVHAGDLSYLKRMVDEFSRIDYKKKGIKFQIFSPDGIALPDFEWYPVYEKLHFGKQVWQGLIAEAAEHGEVWIDVFDNYGTTVLSENLDRVAGVKLQASVLENHEIRSALEAIEFGEKRLAINVSGLSLSEIQAVYDYFSGVSRHVILQTGYQGYPTRISDTGLQKISVLQAAFPGVPLCMADHADADLRFALEAPVYAALLGCAYIEKHFCLDRKTAKYDGFSSLEPGQVRELCVALDNASMASHGQFISDPEREYLKKSIQIPVANHNLEPGGLVTTSDVIYRRTSQVGLNFQQIRELQQQRHILSTGVAAGAAFPIGAFRPANIAVVVACRMKSSRLSKKALLPIAGVPSVERCLSQCLAVPGVQRVVLATSNLEADAVLKEYTLDGAVDFWQGDPEDVIGRYLGACEHFDIDVVIRVTADCPLILPEVIGHLIDRHFATGADYTAAIDAAVGTAGEIINTRALQQVQDYFGNAAYSEYMTWYFQNNPDHFKVNLVHLPETLVRSYRMTLDYEEDLLMFNRLYERLGDGYQSYTAEKVFSVLDSDPDISQMNSHLTLKYRTDKQLIDTLNRETRMRIA
;
A
#
# COMPACT_ATOMS: atom_id res chain seq x y z
N MET A 1 -3.37 -14.38 -1.09
CA MET A 1 -3.03 -14.84 0.28
C MET A 1 -3.27 -13.68 1.23
N GLY A 2 -4.38 -13.72 1.98
CA GLY A 2 -4.73 -12.67 2.93
C GLY A 2 -4.05 -12.90 4.28
N PHE A 3 -3.30 -11.93 4.76
CA PHE A 3 -2.83 -11.90 6.15
C PHE A 3 -4.00 -11.52 7.06
N GLY A 4 -4.68 -12.52 7.61
CA GLY A 4 -5.69 -12.34 8.64
C GLY A 4 -5.04 -12.20 10.01
N PHE A 5 -4.92 -10.97 10.51
CA PHE A 5 -4.66 -10.74 11.94
C PHE A 5 -5.96 -10.96 12.72
N ARG A 6 -6.07 -12.07 13.42
CA ARG A 6 -7.13 -12.31 14.41
C ARG A 6 -6.86 -11.44 15.65
N SER A 7 -7.75 -10.50 15.94
CA SER A 7 -7.75 -9.78 17.22
C SER A 7 -8.58 -10.55 18.25
N SER A 8 -7.92 -11.32 19.09
CA SER A 8 -8.43 -11.65 20.41
C SER A 8 -7.36 -11.23 21.40
N PHE A 9 -7.51 -10.04 21.95
CA PHE A 9 -6.55 -9.50 22.91
C PHE A 9 -6.54 -10.37 24.16
N SER A 10 -5.36 -10.89 24.52
CA SER A 10 -5.17 -11.70 25.74
C SER A 10 -5.09 -10.79 26.98
N GLU A 11 -5.33 -11.32 28.17
CA GLU A 11 -5.15 -10.58 29.44
C GLU A 11 -3.72 -9.99 29.60
N SER A 12 -2.73 -10.55 28.90
CA SER A 12 -1.36 -10.01 28.86
C SER A 12 -1.24 -8.63 28.21
N GLU A 13 -2.12 -8.28 27.26
CA GLU A 13 -2.15 -6.95 26.63
C GLU A 13 -2.91 -5.93 27.49
N LYS A 14 -3.82 -6.38 28.38
CA LYS A 14 -4.43 -5.52 29.40
C LYS A 14 -3.41 -5.12 30.48
N MET A 15 -2.53 -6.03 30.91
CA MET A 15 -1.43 -5.70 31.82
C MET A 15 -0.37 -4.76 31.20
N LYS A 16 -0.14 -4.82 29.88
CA LYS A 16 0.74 -3.85 29.17
C LYS A 16 0.18 -2.43 29.13
N LYS A 17 -1.14 -2.23 29.26
CA LYS A 17 -1.75 -0.90 29.31
C LYS A 17 -1.54 -0.17 30.65
N GLU A 18 -1.30 -0.89 31.75
CA GLU A 18 -1.02 -0.28 33.06
C GLU A 18 0.48 0.03 33.29
N SER A 19 1.38 -0.45 32.42
CA SER A 19 2.83 -0.25 32.53
C SER A 19 3.37 1.02 31.86
N ALA A 20 2.50 1.95 31.45
CA ALA A 20 2.82 3.02 30.52
C ALA A 20 3.51 4.25 31.13
N VAL A 21 3.18 4.59 32.39
CA VAL A 21 3.69 5.78 33.07
C VAL A 21 4.97 5.42 33.83
N PRO A 22 6.07 6.18 33.68
CA PRO A 22 7.33 5.90 34.37
C PRO A 22 7.18 6.13 35.87
N TYR A 23 7.93 5.36 36.65
CA TYR A 23 8.03 5.56 38.09
C TYR A 23 8.98 6.73 38.39
N VAL A 24 8.59 7.65 39.28
CA VAL A 24 9.40 8.82 39.63
C VAL A 24 9.94 8.70 41.05
N ILE A 25 11.26 8.73 41.19
CA ILE A 25 12.00 8.78 42.44
C ILE A 25 12.35 10.25 42.70
N PHE A 26 11.70 10.84 43.70
CA PHE A 26 11.97 12.19 44.18
C PHE A 26 13.13 12.16 45.17
N GLU A 27 14.29 12.61 44.70
CA GLU A 27 15.52 12.62 45.47
C GLU A 27 15.59 13.86 46.36
N VAL A 28 15.76 13.64 47.67
CA VAL A 28 15.98 14.74 48.63
C VAL A 28 17.44 15.18 48.63
N ALA A 29 18.37 14.25 48.46
CA ALA A 29 19.81 14.50 48.59
C ALA A 29 20.14 15.28 49.88
N ASN A 30 20.94 16.35 49.80
CA ASN A 30 21.43 17.08 50.97
C ASN A 30 20.79 18.46 51.14
N VAL A 31 19.66 18.76 50.46
CA VAL A 31 18.98 20.06 50.54
C VAL A 31 18.57 20.45 51.97
N HIS A 32 18.41 19.47 52.86
CA HIS A 32 18.09 19.65 54.27
C HIS A 32 19.26 20.20 55.10
N ALA A 33 20.51 20.09 54.64
CA ALA A 33 21.71 20.65 55.29
C ALA A 33 21.87 20.32 56.79
N GLY A 34 21.33 19.19 57.25
CA GLY A 34 21.32 18.77 58.66
C GLY A 34 20.10 19.22 59.48
N ASP A 35 19.14 19.92 58.88
CA ASP A 35 17.91 20.37 59.54
C ASP A 35 16.80 19.32 59.46
N LEU A 36 16.53 18.65 60.58
CA LEU A 36 15.45 17.66 60.70
C LEU A 36 14.06 18.27 60.43
N SER A 37 13.83 19.54 60.80
CA SER A 37 12.55 20.21 60.54
C SER A 37 12.34 20.42 59.04
N TYR A 38 13.40 20.73 58.29
CA TYR A 38 13.36 20.83 56.84
C TYR A 38 13.04 19.48 56.21
N LEU A 39 13.71 18.41 56.67
CA LEU A 39 13.50 17.06 56.14
C LEU A 39 12.05 16.57 56.35
N LYS A 40 11.44 16.86 57.52
CA LYS A 40 10.02 16.59 57.75
C LYS A 40 9.09 17.37 56.82
N ARG A 41 9.40 18.65 56.55
CA ARG A 41 8.64 19.44 55.56
C ARG A 41 8.77 18.90 54.14
N MET A 42 9.92 18.32 53.79
CA MET A 42 10.09 17.62 52.50
C MET A 42 9.20 16.39 52.39
N VAL A 43 9.05 15.62 53.48
CA VAL A 43 8.11 14.47 53.54
C VAL A 43 6.66 14.94 53.42
N ASP A 44 6.29 16.01 54.13
CA ASP A 44 4.97 16.65 54.00
C ASP A 44 4.70 17.13 52.56
N GLU A 45 5.68 17.75 51.90
CA GLU A 45 5.51 18.14 50.49
C GLU A 45 5.41 16.93 49.56
N PHE A 46 6.20 15.88 49.78
CA PHE A 46 6.08 14.62 49.04
C PHE A 46 4.70 13.99 49.18
N SER A 47 4.07 14.10 50.36
CA SER A 47 2.70 13.61 50.58
C SER A 47 1.67 14.27 49.65
N ARG A 48 1.92 15.52 49.26
CA ARG A 48 1.03 16.34 48.41
C ARG A 48 1.24 16.15 46.92
N ILE A 49 2.31 15.46 46.51
CA ILE A 49 2.56 15.16 45.09
C ILE A 49 1.50 14.17 44.59
N ASP A 50 0.62 14.61 43.70
CA ASP A 50 -0.37 13.75 43.05
C ASP A 50 0.26 13.03 41.84
N TYR A 51 0.91 11.90 42.10
CA TYR A 51 1.48 11.04 41.05
C TYR A 51 1.47 9.59 41.49
N LYS A 52 0.82 8.71 40.71
CA LYS A 52 0.50 7.34 41.12
C LYS A 52 1.73 6.46 41.39
N LYS A 53 2.80 6.61 40.59
CA LYS A 53 4.03 5.82 40.69
C LYS A 53 5.17 6.68 41.19
N LYS A 54 5.15 7.01 42.48
CA LYS A 54 6.16 7.87 43.11
C LYS A 54 6.87 7.17 44.27
N GLY A 55 8.12 7.54 44.47
CA GLY A 55 8.87 7.26 45.69
C GLY A 55 9.71 8.45 46.12
N ILE A 56 10.11 8.48 47.38
CA ILE A 56 11.04 9.47 47.94
C ILE A 56 12.35 8.76 48.29
N LYS A 57 13.48 9.40 47.98
CA LYS A 57 14.81 8.85 48.24
C LYS A 57 15.61 9.69 49.22
N PHE A 58 16.29 9.00 50.14
CA PHE A 58 17.17 9.58 51.14
C PHE A 58 18.59 9.05 51.00
N GLN A 59 19.59 9.92 51.19
CA GLN A 59 21.00 9.55 51.31
C GLN A 59 21.31 9.30 52.79
N ILE A 60 21.68 8.06 53.13
CA ILE A 60 21.91 7.66 54.53
C ILE A 60 23.35 7.15 54.67
N PHE A 61 24.14 7.90 55.43
CA PHE A 61 25.53 7.59 55.71
C PHE A 61 25.99 8.17 57.06
N SER A 62 27.13 7.68 57.53
CA SER A 62 27.89 8.24 58.64
C SER A 62 29.14 8.97 58.12
N PRO A 63 29.60 10.04 58.79
CA PRO A 63 30.78 10.80 58.34
C PRO A 63 32.01 9.90 58.20
N ASP A 64 32.28 9.09 59.23
CA ASP A 64 33.44 8.17 59.26
C ASP A 64 33.30 6.98 58.31
N GLY A 65 32.07 6.57 57.98
CA GLY A 65 31.84 5.47 57.06
C GLY A 65 31.95 5.89 55.59
N ILE A 66 31.68 7.15 55.26
CA ILE A 66 31.75 7.66 53.88
C ILE A 66 33.08 8.32 53.54
N ALA A 67 33.75 8.95 54.51
CA ALA A 67 34.98 9.70 54.27
C ALA A 67 35.92 9.73 55.49
N LEU A 68 37.21 9.93 55.22
CA LEU A 68 38.19 10.22 56.25
C LEU A 68 38.21 11.72 56.60
N PRO A 69 38.67 12.11 57.81
CA PRO A 69 38.69 13.52 58.24
C PRO A 69 39.52 14.48 57.37
N ASP A 70 40.43 13.96 56.54
CA ASP A 70 41.23 14.75 55.60
C ASP A 70 40.51 15.09 54.29
N PHE A 71 39.32 14.50 54.07
CA PHE A 71 38.50 14.81 52.90
C PHE A 71 37.80 16.17 53.07
N GLU A 72 37.81 17.00 52.02
CA GLU A 72 37.34 18.38 52.08
C GLU A 72 35.86 18.53 52.50
N TRP A 73 35.02 17.54 52.20
CA TRP A 73 33.59 17.54 52.56
C TRP A 73 33.27 16.85 53.88
N TYR A 74 34.25 16.29 54.59
CA TYR A 74 34.03 15.63 55.88
C TYR A 74 33.28 16.53 56.89
N PRO A 75 33.62 17.83 57.07
CA PRO A 75 32.88 18.71 57.98
C PRO A 75 31.43 19.00 57.57
N VAL A 76 31.08 18.74 56.30
CA VAL A 76 29.70 18.82 55.81
C VAL A 76 28.97 17.53 56.14
N TYR A 77 29.60 16.36 55.96
CA TYR A 77 29.01 15.07 56.33
C TYR A 77 28.67 14.99 57.82
N GLU A 78 29.50 15.55 58.70
CA GLU A 78 29.18 15.68 60.14
C GLU A 78 27.86 16.40 60.39
N LYS A 79 27.55 17.44 59.60
CA LYS A 79 26.32 18.21 59.73
C LYS A 79 25.11 17.50 59.16
N LEU A 80 25.31 16.68 58.13
CA LEU A 80 24.25 15.94 57.45
C LEU A 80 23.83 14.68 58.20
N HIS A 81 24.65 14.22 59.15
CA HIS A 81 24.42 12.99 59.86
C HIS A 81 23.22 13.06 60.83
N PHE A 82 22.33 12.07 60.74
CA PHE A 82 21.28 11.81 61.71
C PHE A 82 21.41 10.41 62.29
N GLY A 83 21.07 10.25 63.57
CA GLY A 83 21.05 8.95 64.25
C GLY A 83 19.94 8.03 63.74
N LYS A 84 20.10 6.72 63.96
CA LYS A 84 19.21 5.68 63.41
C LYS A 84 17.74 5.86 63.77
N GLN A 85 17.43 6.29 64.99
CA GLN A 85 16.05 6.51 65.45
C GLN A 85 15.36 7.63 64.67
N VAL A 86 16.12 8.63 64.23
CA VAL A 86 15.59 9.71 63.38
C VAL A 86 15.23 9.14 62.01
N TRP A 87 16.11 8.35 61.41
CA TRP A 87 15.84 7.69 60.12
C TRP A 87 14.67 6.72 60.19
N GLN A 88 14.58 5.90 61.25
CA GLN A 88 13.46 4.99 61.46
C GLN A 88 12.12 5.74 61.48
N GLY A 89 12.05 6.89 62.17
CA GLY A 89 10.85 7.73 62.19
C GLY A 89 10.51 8.33 60.83
N LEU A 90 11.50 8.89 60.12
CA LEU A 90 11.30 9.50 58.81
C LEU A 90 10.90 8.48 57.73
N ILE A 91 11.52 7.31 57.73
CA ILE A 91 11.18 6.22 56.81
C ILE A 91 9.75 5.75 57.06
N ALA A 92 9.35 5.63 58.33
CA ALA A 92 7.98 5.27 58.68
C ALA A 92 6.96 6.29 58.16
N GLU A 93 7.20 7.58 58.42
CA GLU A 93 6.33 8.67 57.98
C GLU A 93 6.25 8.76 56.45
N ALA A 94 7.38 8.67 55.75
CA ALA A 94 7.42 8.71 54.30
C ALA A 94 6.67 7.51 53.65
N ALA A 95 6.77 6.33 54.26
CA ALA A 95 6.13 5.11 53.77
C ALA A 95 4.59 5.16 53.82
N GLU A 96 3.99 6.07 54.61
CA GLU A 96 2.53 6.29 54.62
C GLU A 96 2.02 7.00 53.36
N HIS A 97 2.91 7.65 52.61
CA HIS A 97 2.55 8.55 51.50
C HIS A 97 3.06 8.10 50.13
N GLY A 98 3.96 7.12 50.10
CA GLY A 98 4.54 6.57 48.90
C GLY A 98 5.66 5.58 49.24
N GLU A 99 6.38 5.15 48.22
CA GLU A 99 7.45 4.18 48.41
C GLU A 99 8.77 4.87 48.83
N VAL A 100 9.51 4.23 49.73
CA VAL A 100 10.79 4.77 50.23
C VAL A 100 11.97 4.11 49.54
N TRP A 101 12.94 4.92 49.14
CA TRP A 101 14.22 4.50 48.59
C TRP A 101 15.37 4.95 49.48
N ILE A 102 16.39 4.11 49.62
CA ILE A 102 17.61 4.44 50.36
C ILE A 102 18.81 4.39 49.40
N ASP A 103 19.56 5.49 49.35
CA ASP A 103 20.88 5.57 48.71
C ASP A 103 21.96 5.21 49.74
N VAL A 104 22.67 4.10 49.50
CA VAL A 104 23.61 3.50 50.45
C VAL A 104 25.04 3.81 50.05
N PHE A 105 25.82 4.32 51.02
CA PHE A 105 27.23 4.68 50.80
C PHE A 105 28.22 3.92 51.70
N ASP A 106 27.78 3.52 52.90
CA ASP A 106 28.61 2.91 53.94
C ASP A 106 27.83 1.82 54.73
N ASN A 107 28.51 1.16 55.67
CA ASN A 107 27.88 0.15 56.53
C ASN A 107 26.82 0.72 57.49
N TYR A 108 26.88 2.01 57.80
CA TYR A 108 25.83 2.66 58.56
C TYR A 108 24.52 2.67 57.77
N GLY A 109 24.58 3.06 56.49
CA GLY A 109 23.43 3.01 55.57
C GLY A 109 22.85 1.61 55.40
N THR A 110 23.69 0.58 55.22
CA THR A 110 23.20 -0.82 55.13
C THR A 110 22.54 -1.29 56.42
N THR A 111 23.04 -0.84 57.58
CA THR A 111 22.42 -1.17 58.87
C THR A 111 21.05 -0.50 59.02
N VAL A 112 20.92 0.78 58.67
CA VAL A 112 19.62 1.47 58.68
C VAL A 112 18.64 0.82 57.70
N LEU A 113 19.11 0.42 56.51
CA LEU A 113 18.32 -0.33 55.54
C LEU A 113 17.80 -1.65 56.14
N SER A 114 18.68 -2.45 56.74
CA SER A 114 18.32 -3.75 57.33
C SER A 114 17.29 -3.60 58.46
N GLU A 115 17.46 -2.60 59.33
CA GLU A 115 16.53 -2.31 60.44
C GLU A 115 15.15 -1.79 59.98
N ASN A 116 14.99 -1.37 58.71
CA ASN A 116 13.76 -0.78 58.17
C ASN A 116 13.28 -1.46 56.87
N LEU A 117 13.73 -2.69 56.61
CA LEU A 117 13.54 -3.34 55.32
C LEU A 117 12.07 -3.55 54.98
N ASP A 118 11.17 -3.70 55.94
CA ASP A 118 9.72 -3.83 55.71
C ASP A 118 9.08 -2.59 55.06
N ARG A 119 9.70 -1.42 55.21
CA ARG A 119 9.18 -0.11 54.74
C ARG A 119 9.92 0.46 53.54
N VAL A 120 11.04 -0.14 53.17
CA VAL A 120 11.82 0.27 52.00
C VAL A 120 11.31 -0.48 50.77
N ALA A 121 11.17 0.22 49.65
CA ALA A 121 10.72 -0.35 48.39
C ALA A 121 11.88 -0.56 47.40
N GLY A 122 12.92 0.26 47.51
CA GLY A 122 14.11 0.15 46.68
C GLY A 122 15.38 0.66 47.33
N VAL A 123 16.50 0.18 46.83
CA VAL A 123 17.85 0.57 47.23
C VAL A 123 18.55 1.13 46.00
N LYS A 124 19.33 2.19 46.19
CA LYS A 124 20.13 2.78 45.13
C LYS A 124 21.61 2.74 45.53
N LEU A 125 22.46 2.43 44.56
CA LEU A 125 23.91 2.45 44.70
C LEU A 125 24.51 3.42 43.68
N GLN A 126 25.40 4.29 44.16
CA GLN A 126 26.21 5.15 43.29
C GLN A 126 27.34 4.36 42.61
N ALA A 127 27.79 4.84 41.45
CA ALA A 127 28.89 4.20 40.71
C ALA A 127 30.16 4.02 41.58
N SER A 128 30.42 4.98 42.46
CA SER A 128 31.58 5.00 43.36
C SER A 128 31.58 3.92 44.44
N VAL A 129 30.44 3.30 44.73
CA VAL A 129 30.33 2.27 45.77
C VAL A 129 30.11 0.86 45.21
N LEU A 130 30.00 0.73 43.88
CA LEU A 130 29.72 -0.57 43.26
C LEU A 130 30.81 -1.61 43.53
N GLU A 131 32.08 -1.18 43.65
CA GLU A 131 33.23 -2.04 43.98
C GLU A 131 33.56 -2.07 45.48
N ASN A 132 32.80 -1.38 46.34
CA ASN A 132 33.05 -1.38 47.77
C ASN A 132 32.67 -2.75 48.36
N HIS A 133 33.68 -3.55 48.72
CA HIS A 133 33.49 -4.90 49.23
C HIS A 133 32.72 -4.97 50.55
N GLU A 134 32.82 -3.95 51.40
CA GLU A 134 32.05 -3.91 52.66
C GLU A 134 30.56 -3.80 52.37
N ILE A 135 30.18 -2.94 51.41
CA ILE A 135 28.79 -2.79 50.96
C ILE A 135 28.31 -4.07 50.29
N ARG A 136 29.10 -4.62 49.37
CA ARG A 136 28.80 -5.89 48.69
C ARG A 136 28.45 -7.00 49.69
N SER A 137 29.34 -7.26 50.65
CA SER A 137 29.12 -8.28 51.69
C SER A 137 27.92 -7.96 52.60
N ALA A 138 27.70 -6.68 52.94
CA ALA A 138 26.55 -6.28 53.74
C ALA A 138 25.22 -6.48 52.99
N LEU A 139 25.18 -6.21 51.68
CA LEU A 139 23.98 -6.40 50.87
C LEU A 139 23.69 -7.89 50.58
N GLU A 140 24.71 -8.72 50.40
CA GLU A 140 24.56 -10.19 50.31
C GLU A 140 23.93 -10.79 51.57
N ALA A 141 24.14 -10.18 52.73
CA ALA A 141 23.55 -10.61 53.99
C ALA A 141 22.08 -10.17 54.17
N ILE A 142 21.53 -9.36 53.26
CA ILE A 142 20.14 -8.87 53.30
C ILE A 142 19.27 -9.70 52.37
N GLU A 143 18.12 -10.19 52.88
CA GLU A 143 17.12 -10.85 52.05
C GLU A 143 16.28 -9.83 51.27
N PHE A 144 16.70 -9.49 50.05
CA PHE A 144 16.05 -8.46 49.23
C PHE A 144 14.61 -8.79 48.82
N GLY A 145 14.25 -10.06 48.58
CA GLY A 145 12.90 -10.43 48.12
C GLY A 145 12.47 -9.63 46.87
N GLU A 146 11.34 -8.92 46.97
CA GLU A 146 10.78 -8.10 45.88
C GLU A 146 11.33 -6.64 45.83
N LYS A 147 12.36 -6.33 46.62
CA LYS A 147 12.98 -4.99 46.66
C LYS A 147 13.73 -4.70 45.36
N ARG A 148 13.54 -3.50 44.83
CA ARG A 148 14.27 -3.01 43.65
C ARG A 148 15.68 -2.58 44.02
N LEU A 149 16.64 -2.84 43.14
CA LEU A 149 18.02 -2.39 43.29
C LEU A 149 18.44 -1.56 42.07
N ALA A 150 18.49 -0.24 42.22
CA ALA A 150 19.00 0.66 41.19
C ALA A 150 20.52 0.81 41.32
N ILE A 151 21.26 0.42 40.28
CA ILE A 151 22.71 0.60 40.22
C ILE A 151 23.06 1.70 39.23
N ASN A 152 23.71 2.76 39.71
CA ASN A 152 24.16 3.85 38.83
C ASN A 152 25.42 3.42 38.08
N VAL A 153 25.29 3.25 36.77
CA VAL A 153 26.34 2.74 35.87
C VAL A 153 27.04 3.84 35.08
N SER A 154 26.82 5.09 35.49
CA SER A 154 27.36 6.25 34.78
C SER A 154 28.88 6.32 34.91
N GLY A 155 29.56 6.46 33.78
CA GLY A 155 31.03 6.48 33.72
C GLY A 155 31.68 5.12 33.46
N LEU A 156 30.90 4.02 33.50
CA LEU A 156 31.39 2.67 33.20
C LEU A 156 31.29 2.35 31.70
N SER A 157 32.23 1.56 31.20
CA SER A 157 32.16 0.91 29.88
C SER A 157 31.16 -0.25 29.89
N LEU A 158 30.63 -0.65 28.73
CA LEU A 158 29.64 -1.73 28.65
C LEU A 158 30.10 -3.05 29.30
N SER A 159 31.39 -3.39 29.21
CA SER A 159 31.96 -4.57 29.87
C SER A 159 31.97 -4.46 31.39
N GLU A 160 32.26 -3.27 31.93
CA GLU A 160 32.19 -3.02 33.38
C GLU A 160 30.74 -3.06 33.86
N ILE A 161 29.81 -2.50 33.07
CA ILE A 161 28.37 -2.57 33.36
C ILE A 161 27.89 -4.02 33.42
N GLN A 162 28.33 -4.87 32.49
CA GLN A 162 27.99 -6.30 32.51
C GLN A 162 28.50 -6.96 33.79
N ALA A 163 29.75 -6.72 34.19
CA ALA A 163 30.33 -7.33 35.39
C ALA A 163 29.57 -6.92 36.67
N VAL A 164 29.22 -5.63 36.82
CA VAL A 164 28.45 -5.18 37.99
C VAL A 164 27.01 -5.69 37.95
N TYR A 165 26.38 -5.76 36.77
CA TYR A 165 25.04 -6.32 36.61
C TYR A 165 25.01 -7.81 37.00
N ASP A 166 25.99 -8.60 36.54
CA ASP A 166 26.09 -10.03 36.87
C ASP A 166 26.24 -10.24 38.38
N TYR A 167 27.02 -9.39 39.05
CA TYR A 167 27.14 -9.44 40.51
C TYR A 167 25.82 -9.08 41.21
N PHE A 168 25.26 -7.91 40.92
CA PHE A 168 24.08 -7.41 41.64
C PHE A 168 22.77 -8.13 41.27
N SER A 169 22.71 -8.79 40.12
CA SER A 169 21.60 -9.70 39.79
C SER A 169 21.60 -10.98 40.64
N GLY A 170 22.74 -11.32 41.26
CA GLY A 170 22.83 -12.33 42.31
C GLY A 170 22.30 -11.85 43.67
N VAL A 171 22.32 -10.53 43.92
CA VAL A 171 21.85 -9.90 45.18
C VAL A 171 20.34 -9.62 45.13
N SER A 172 19.83 -9.06 44.03
CA SER A 172 18.40 -8.82 43.82
C SER A 172 17.97 -9.30 42.44
N ARG A 173 16.76 -9.87 42.35
CA ARG A 173 16.14 -10.24 41.06
C ARG A 173 15.58 -9.05 40.30
N HIS A 174 15.49 -7.88 40.94
CA HIS A 174 14.86 -6.67 40.42
C HIS A 174 15.88 -5.54 40.25
N VAL A 175 16.92 -5.80 39.47
CA VAL A 175 17.98 -4.82 39.16
C VAL A 175 17.47 -3.80 38.13
N ILE A 176 17.79 -2.53 38.38
CA ILE A 176 17.51 -1.40 37.48
C ILE A 176 18.85 -0.75 37.13
N LEU A 177 19.14 -0.57 35.84
CA LEU A 177 20.33 0.16 35.42
C LEU A 177 20.01 1.65 35.37
N GLN A 178 20.72 2.42 36.18
CA GLN A 178 20.56 3.87 36.24
C GLN A 178 21.68 4.57 35.48
N THR A 179 21.31 5.48 34.58
CA THR A 179 22.23 6.33 33.84
C THR A 179 21.91 7.79 34.09
N GLY A 180 22.93 8.65 34.01
CA GLY A 180 22.79 10.08 34.24
C GLY A 180 24.11 10.67 34.69
N TYR A 181 24.41 11.90 34.27
CA TYR A 181 25.59 12.60 34.76
C TYR A 181 25.17 13.55 35.89
N GLN A 182 25.91 13.54 37.00
CA GLN A 182 25.74 14.47 38.11
C GLN A 182 26.84 15.54 38.03
N GLY A 183 26.63 16.52 37.14
CA GLY A 183 27.31 17.81 37.17
C GLY A 183 26.59 18.78 38.12
N TYR A 184 27.26 19.87 38.46
CA TYR A 184 26.78 20.86 39.43
C TYR A 184 26.46 22.23 38.77
N PRO A 185 25.42 22.40 37.92
CA PRO A 185 24.51 21.40 37.33
C PRO A 185 25.09 20.69 36.09
N THR A 186 24.41 19.65 35.61
CA THR A 186 24.72 18.98 34.33
C THR A 186 24.37 19.87 33.15
N ARG A 187 25.34 20.13 32.27
CA ARG A 187 25.09 20.80 30.98
C ARG A 187 24.23 19.91 30.10
N ILE A 188 23.36 20.53 29.28
CA ILE A 188 22.50 19.82 28.33
C ILE A 188 23.28 18.84 27.43
N SER A 189 24.47 19.24 26.96
CA SER A 189 25.34 18.39 26.13
C SER A 189 25.84 17.14 26.83
N ASP A 190 25.89 17.16 28.16
CA ASP A 190 26.49 16.09 28.98
C ASP A 190 25.42 15.16 29.57
N THR A 191 24.13 15.52 29.48
CA THR A 191 22.99 14.68 29.93
C THR A 191 23.02 13.29 29.29
N GLY A 192 23.37 13.21 28.01
CA GLY A 192 23.67 11.94 27.35
C GLY A 192 22.48 11.00 27.14
N LEU A 193 21.30 11.53 26.76
CA LEU A 193 20.07 10.74 26.56
C LEU A 193 20.22 9.56 25.58
N GLN A 194 21.13 9.65 24.60
CA GLN A 194 21.42 8.56 23.68
C GLN A 194 21.92 7.28 24.38
N LYS A 195 22.49 7.40 25.60
CA LYS A 195 22.93 6.25 26.41
C LYS A 195 21.77 5.31 26.73
N ILE A 196 20.54 5.83 26.83
CA ILE A 196 19.34 5.03 27.10
C ILE A 196 19.16 3.96 26.02
N SER A 197 19.20 4.35 24.75
CA SER A 197 19.07 3.40 23.63
C SER A 197 20.24 2.42 23.55
N VAL A 198 21.47 2.85 23.88
CA VAL A 198 22.63 1.96 23.94
C VAL A 198 22.46 0.90 25.04
N LEU A 199 22.08 1.31 26.25
CA LEU A 199 21.84 0.41 27.38
C LEU A 199 20.66 -0.52 27.11
N GLN A 200 19.58 -0.02 26.50
CA GLN A 200 18.42 -0.84 26.15
C GLN A 200 18.78 -1.95 25.14
N ALA A 201 19.68 -1.66 24.20
CA ALA A 201 20.17 -2.65 23.24
C ALA A 201 21.14 -3.65 23.88
N ALA A 202 22.02 -3.20 24.79
CA ALA A 202 23.00 -4.05 25.46
C ALA A 202 22.39 -4.94 26.55
N PHE A 203 21.35 -4.45 27.25
CA PHE A 203 20.70 -5.12 28.38
C PHE A 203 19.19 -5.25 28.15
N PRO A 204 18.76 -6.03 27.14
CA PRO A 204 17.36 -6.14 26.77
C PRO A 204 16.53 -6.73 27.93
N GLY A 205 15.42 -6.07 28.25
CA GLY A 205 14.51 -6.50 29.32
C GLY A 205 14.89 -6.02 30.73
N VAL A 206 16.08 -5.43 30.91
CA VAL A 206 16.46 -4.81 32.18
C VAL A 206 15.86 -3.40 32.26
N PRO A 207 15.09 -3.05 33.30
CA PRO A 207 14.54 -1.71 33.45
C PRO A 207 15.64 -0.64 33.55
N LEU A 208 15.42 0.50 32.89
CA LEU A 208 16.34 1.64 32.91
C LEU A 208 15.78 2.78 33.76
N CYS A 209 16.67 3.45 34.49
CA CYS A 209 16.41 4.69 35.22
C CYS A 209 17.25 5.84 34.66
N MET A 210 16.66 7.02 34.46
CA MET A 210 17.41 8.24 34.20
C MET A 210 17.51 9.08 35.47
N ALA A 211 18.73 9.34 35.94
CA ALA A 211 19.01 10.29 37.02
C ALA A 211 19.35 11.66 36.45
N ASP A 212 18.42 12.59 36.54
CA ASP A 212 18.55 13.91 35.92
C ASP A 212 19.04 14.98 36.90
N HIS A 213 20.15 15.61 36.53
CA HIS A 213 20.78 16.71 37.26
C HIS A 213 20.93 17.98 36.40
N ALA A 214 20.15 18.10 35.33
CA ALA A 214 20.08 19.34 34.56
C ALA A 214 19.71 20.53 35.45
N ASP A 215 20.24 21.69 35.08
CA ASP A 215 20.01 22.97 35.76
C ASP A 215 18.51 23.26 35.90
N ALA A 216 18.05 23.37 37.15
CA ALA A 216 16.64 23.55 37.51
C ALA A 216 16.06 24.91 37.08
N ASP A 217 16.91 25.88 36.73
CA ASP A 217 16.47 27.16 36.16
C ASP A 217 16.24 27.08 34.64
N LEU A 218 16.70 26.01 33.99
CA LEU A 218 16.41 25.75 32.58
C LEU A 218 15.13 24.93 32.42
N ARG A 219 14.34 25.23 31.38
CA ARG A 219 13.17 24.43 31.01
C ARG A 219 13.53 22.96 30.76
N PHE A 220 14.76 22.71 30.30
CA PHE A 220 15.27 21.37 30.04
C PHE A 220 15.24 20.44 31.25
N ALA A 221 15.29 20.96 32.49
CA ALA A 221 15.15 20.13 33.70
C ALA A 221 13.75 19.49 33.86
N LEU A 222 12.74 19.99 33.15
CA LEU A 222 11.41 19.36 33.04
C LEU A 222 11.29 18.47 31.80
N GLU A 223 12.01 18.80 30.73
CA GLU A 223 11.93 18.08 29.46
C GLU A 223 12.78 16.80 29.45
N ALA A 224 13.98 16.83 30.03
CA ALA A 224 14.90 15.70 30.02
C ALA A 224 14.30 14.41 30.62
N PRO A 225 13.59 14.47 31.76
CA PRO A 225 12.84 13.31 32.27
C PRO A 225 11.78 12.77 31.30
N VAL A 226 11.07 13.65 30.60
CA VAL A 226 10.02 13.27 29.64
C VAL A 226 10.66 12.61 28.42
N TYR A 227 11.75 13.17 27.89
CA TYR A 227 12.50 12.55 26.79
C TYR A 227 13.05 11.18 27.19
N ALA A 228 13.59 11.04 28.41
CA ALA A 228 14.07 9.75 28.89
C ALA A 228 12.95 8.71 28.98
N ALA A 229 11.78 9.09 29.46
CA ALA A 229 10.61 8.22 29.49
C ALA A 229 10.19 7.76 28.08
N LEU A 230 10.13 8.70 27.11
CA LEU A 230 9.82 8.39 25.71
C LEU A 230 10.88 7.51 25.03
N LEU A 231 12.14 7.60 25.48
CA LEU A 231 13.24 6.75 25.02
C LEU A 231 13.25 5.36 25.69
N GLY A 232 12.32 5.09 26.62
CA GLY A 232 12.14 3.76 27.23
C GLY A 232 12.63 3.62 28.67
N CYS A 233 13.00 4.70 29.35
CA CYS A 233 13.24 4.62 30.80
C CYS A 233 11.95 4.32 31.55
N ALA A 234 11.96 3.25 32.34
CA ALA A 234 10.86 2.89 33.23
C ALA A 234 10.86 3.70 34.53
N TYR A 235 12.02 4.28 34.88
CA TYR A 235 12.23 5.06 36.09
C TYR A 235 12.88 6.40 35.77
N ILE A 236 12.52 7.42 36.53
CA ILE A 236 13.11 8.75 36.52
C ILE A 236 13.51 9.07 37.96
N GLU A 237 14.76 9.46 38.19
CA GLU A 237 15.21 10.07 39.45
C GLU A 237 15.41 11.57 39.22
N LYS A 238 14.76 12.39 40.04
CA LYS A 238 14.85 13.86 39.96
C LYS A 238 14.92 14.46 41.35
N HIS A 239 15.88 15.36 41.55
CA HIS A 239 15.98 16.10 42.81
C HIS A 239 14.80 17.06 42.98
N PHE A 240 14.37 17.26 44.23
CA PHE A 240 13.40 18.30 44.56
C PHE A 240 13.73 18.98 45.90
N CYS A 241 13.26 20.21 46.07
CA CYS A 241 13.45 21.01 47.27
C CYS A 241 12.23 21.92 47.52
N LEU A 242 12.13 22.55 48.70
CA LEU A 242 11.04 23.48 49.00
C LEU A 242 11.22 24.85 48.33
N ASP A 243 12.46 25.35 48.33
CA ASP A 243 12.86 26.66 47.77
C ASP A 243 14.37 26.64 47.47
N ARG A 244 14.74 26.78 46.20
CA ARG A 244 16.14 26.76 45.76
C ARG A 244 16.98 27.88 46.36
N LYS A 245 16.38 29.04 46.67
CA LYS A 245 17.10 30.18 47.26
C LYS A 245 17.59 29.90 48.67
N THR A 246 16.91 29.00 49.38
CA THR A 246 17.26 28.63 50.75
C THR A 246 17.99 27.29 50.85
N ALA A 247 17.99 26.50 49.77
CA ALA A 247 18.70 25.23 49.69
C ALA A 247 20.22 25.47 49.69
N LYS A 248 20.89 24.99 50.74
CA LYS A 248 22.35 25.15 50.88
C LYS A 248 23.13 24.22 49.96
N TYR A 249 22.60 23.03 49.70
CA TYR A 249 23.20 21.99 48.86
C TYR A 249 22.16 21.53 47.83
N ASP A 250 22.62 21.03 46.68
CA ASP A 250 21.81 20.39 45.62
C ASP A 250 20.65 21.21 45.02
N GLY A 251 20.49 22.48 45.40
CA GLY A 251 19.44 23.35 44.88
C GLY A 251 19.51 23.55 43.37
N PHE A 252 20.70 23.58 42.77
CA PHE A 252 20.92 23.83 41.34
C PHE A 252 20.23 22.83 40.39
N SER A 253 19.95 21.61 40.83
CA SER A 253 19.26 20.56 40.03
C SER A 253 17.89 20.19 40.60
N SER A 254 17.49 20.80 41.71
CA SER A 254 16.27 20.48 42.45
C SER A 254 15.06 21.24 41.92
N LEU A 255 14.01 20.51 41.54
CA LEU A 255 12.72 21.11 41.21
C LEU A 255 12.01 21.62 42.47
N GLU A 256 11.35 22.75 42.36
CA GLU A 256 10.44 23.27 43.39
C GLU A 256 9.04 22.65 43.23
N PRO A 257 8.14 22.74 44.24
CA PRO A 257 6.83 22.10 44.21
C PRO A 257 5.97 22.38 42.97
N GLY A 258 6.02 23.62 42.45
CA GLY A 258 5.33 23.98 41.22
C GLY A 258 5.86 23.21 40.01
N GLN A 259 7.18 23.12 39.89
CA GLN A 259 7.86 22.40 38.81
C GLN A 259 7.69 20.88 38.93
N VAL A 260 7.64 20.34 40.14
CA VAL A 260 7.31 18.93 40.38
C VAL A 260 5.93 18.59 39.82
N ARG A 261 4.92 19.43 40.10
CA ARG A 261 3.57 19.25 39.52
C ARG A 261 3.58 19.33 37.99
N GLU A 262 4.32 20.29 37.42
CA GLU A 262 4.47 20.39 35.96
C GLU A 262 5.10 19.13 35.36
N LEU A 263 6.14 18.58 36.00
CA LEU A 263 6.81 17.35 35.56
C LEU A 263 5.84 16.16 35.58
N CYS A 264 5.10 15.97 36.67
CA CYS A 264 4.12 14.89 36.79
C CYS A 264 3.07 14.94 35.66
N VAL A 265 2.49 16.12 35.40
CA VAL A 265 1.52 16.32 34.31
C VAL A 265 2.16 16.03 32.95
N ALA A 266 3.41 16.45 32.74
CA ALA A 266 4.12 16.22 31.48
C ALA A 266 4.40 14.73 31.24
N LEU A 267 4.78 13.97 32.27
CA LEU A 267 5.01 12.53 32.19
C LEU A 267 3.70 11.76 31.92
N ASP A 268 2.59 12.16 32.55
CA ASP A 268 1.27 11.56 32.28
C ASP A 268 0.84 11.81 30.82
N ASN A 269 0.96 13.06 30.34
CA ASN A 269 0.63 13.40 28.96
C ASN A 269 1.50 12.64 27.95
N ALA A 270 2.81 12.55 28.18
CA ALA A 270 3.73 11.83 27.32
C ALA A 270 3.41 10.33 27.27
N SER A 271 3.05 9.77 28.43
CA SER A 271 2.57 8.39 28.52
C SER A 271 1.29 8.20 27.72
N MET A 272 0.27 9.05 27.90
CA MET A 272 -0.98 8.97 27.13
C MET A 272 -0.75 9.08 25.62
N ALA A 273 0.16 9.95 25.19
CA ALA A 273 0.47 10.17 23.77
C ALA A 273 1.25 9.00 23.14
N SER A 274 1.95 8.20 23.94
CA SER A 274 2.81 7.10 23.46
C SER A 274 2.11 5.75 23.40
N HIS A 275 0.86 5.67 23.87
CA HIS A 275 0.09 4.43 23.95
C HIS A 275 -1.17 4.54 23.09
N GLY A 276 -1.08 4.10 21.84
CA GLY A 276 -2.19 4.11 20.89
C GLY A 276 -2.11 2.98 19.87
N GLN A 277 -3.20 2.77 19.13
CA GLN A 277 -3.17 1.92 17.94
C GLN A 277 -2.38 2.62 16.83
N PHE A 278 -1.69 1.85 15.99
CA PHE A 278 -0.98 2.40 14.81
C PHE A 278 -1.93 3.13 13.86
N ILE A 279 -3.18 2.65 13.71
CA ILE A 279 -4.24 3.33 12.98
C ILE A 279 -5.45 3.39 13.90
N SER A 280 -5.86 4.60 14.26
CA SER A 280 -6.99 4.83 15.16
C SER A 280 -8.34 4.78 14.44
N ASP A 281 -9.42 4.46 15.16
CA ASP A 281 -10.78 4.53 14.59
C ASP A 281 -11.13 5.93 14.06
N PRO A 282 -10.81 7.05 14.77
CA PRO A 282 -10.99 8.40 14.22
C PRO A 282 -10.25 8.65 12.90
N GLU A 283 -9.03 8.12 12.75
CA GLU A 283 -8.25 8.23 11.52
C GLU A 283 -8.91 7.50 10.35
N ARG A 284 -9.39 6.26 10.58
CA ARG A 284 -10.12 5.50 9.56
C ARG A 284 -11.39 6.21 9.12
N GLU A 285 -12.15 6.75 10.06
CA GLU A 285 -13.39 7.47 9.76
C GLU A 285 -13.12 8.78 9.01
N TYR A 286 -12.04 9.49 9.35
CA TYR A 286 -11.62 10.67 8.59
C TYR A 286 -11.21 10.33 7.16
N LEU A 287 -10.43 9.25 6.97
CA LEU A 287 -10.02 8.80 5.64
C LEU A 287 -11.25 8.44 4.78
N LYS A 288 -12.19 7.63 5.30
CA LYS A 288 -13.42 7.26 4.59
C LYS A 288 -14.19 8.48 4.04
N LYS A 289 -14.25 9.58 4.81
CA LYS A 289 -14.96 10.81 4.43
C LYS A 289 -14.16 11.72 3.48
N SER A 290 -12.86 11.51 3.37
CA SER A 290 -11.95 12.38 2.61
C SER A 290 -11.43 11.75 1.31
N ILE A 291 -11.64 10.45 1.10
CA ILE A 291 -11.35 9.77 -0.17
C ILE A 291 -12.18 10.37 -1.30
N GLN A 292 -11.52 10.61 -2.43
CA GLN A 292 -12.19 10.92 -3.68
C GLN A 292 -12.50 9.62 -4.42
N ILE A 293 -13.68 9.55 -5.02
CA ILE A 293 -14.10 8.43 -5.87
C ILE A 293 -14.25 8.92 -7.32
N PRO A 294 -14.17 8.01 -8.32
CA PRO A 294 -14.43 8.36 -9.70
C PRO A 294 -15.91 8.72 -9.90
N VAL A 295 -16.14 9.84 -10.59
CA VAL A 295 -17.44 10.26 -11.11
C VAL A 295 -17.30 10.57 -12.59
N ALA A 296 -18.37 10.45 -13.36
CA ALA A 296 -18.34 10.70 -14.79
C ALA A 296 -17.99 12.18 -15.09
N ASN A 297 -17.07 12.40 -16.02
CA ASN A 297 -16.63 13.72 -16.44
C ASN A 297 -17.66 14.43 -17.35
N HIS A 298 -18.40 13.64 -18.13
CA HIS A 298 -19.48 14.06 -19.02
C HIS A 298 -20.57 12.97 -19.01
N ASN A 299 -21.68 13.17 -19.74
CA ASN A 299 -22.73 12.15 -19.85
C ASN A 299 -22.22 10.96 -20.66
N LEU A 300 -22.31 9.77 -20.07
CA LEU A 300 -22.00 8.50 -20.71
C LEU A 300 -23.32 7.79 -21.03
N GLU A 301 -23.42 7.17 -22.21
CA GLU A 301 -24.63 6.43 -22.61
C GLU A 301 -24.45 4.92 -22.36
N PRO A 302 -25.56 4.16 -22.33
CA PRO A 302 -25.50 2.69 -22.34
C PRO A 302 -24.68 2.14 -23.51
N GLY A 303 -24.11 0.96 -23.32
CA GLY A 303 -23.30 0.25 -24.30
C GLY A 303 -21.85 0.73 -24.43
N GLY A 304 -21.49 1.85 -23.80
CA GLY A 304 -20.14 2.41 -23.85
C GLY A 304 -19.15 1.72 -22.91
N LEU A 305 -17.87 1.81 -23.28
CA LEU A 305 -16.73 1.55 -22.40
C LEU A 305 -16.28 2.85 -21.74
N VAL A 306 -15.71 2.74 -20.53
CA VAL A 306 -15.22 3.84 -19.69
C VAL A 306 -13.70 3.87 -19.70
N THR A 307 -13.15 5.06 -19.94
CA THR A 307 -11.71 5.34 -19.93
C THR A 307 -11.33 6.38 -18.87
N THR A 308 -10.04 6.67 -18.78
CA THR A 308 -9.54 7.72 -17.88
C THR A 308 -10.00 9.13 -18.26
N SER A 309 -10.30 9.40 -19.54
CA SER A 309 -10.85 10.70 -19.98
C SER A 309 -12.32 10.89 -19.60
N ASP A 310 -13.03 9.79 -19.36
CA ASP A 310 -14.45 9.79 -19.01
C ASP A 310 -14.69 10.00 -17.52
N VAL A 311 -13.61 10.05 -16.72
CA VAL A 311 -13.68 10.02 -15.26
C VAL A 311 -12.89 11.16 -14.64
N ILE A 312 -13.47 11.78 -13.62
CA ILE A 312 -12.80 12.73 -12.71
C ILE A 312 -12.98 12.26 -11.27
N TYR A 313 -12.06 12.64 -10.37
CA TYR A 313 -12.12 12.24 -8.96
C TYR A 313 -12.68 13.36 -8.11
N ARG A 314 -13.74 13.08 -7.34
CA ARG A 314 -14.41 14.04 -6.45
C ARG A 314 -14.74 13.40 -5.11
N ARG A 315 -14.78 14.22 -4.05
CA ARG A 315 -15.39 13.81 -2.78
C ARG A 315 -16.90 13.95 -2.94
N THR A 316 -17.64 12.91 -2.62
CA THR A 316 -19.09 12.88 -2.74
C THR A 316 -19.66 11.84 -1.79
N SER A 317 -20.92 12.00 -1.39
CA SER A 317 -21.67 11.02 -0.60
C SER A 317 -22.28 9.91 -1.47
N GLN A 318 -22.14 10.02 -2.80
CA GLN A 318 -22.60 8.98 -3.72
C GLN A 318 -21.80 7.70 -3.51
N VAL A 319 -22.48 6.55 -3.61
CA VAL A 319 -21.87 5.23 -3.54
C VAL A 319 -21.69 4.72 -4.96
N GLY A 320 -20.47 4.27 -5.29
CA GLY A 320 -20.18 3.75 -6.61
C GLY A 320 -18.90 2.93 -6.65
N LEU A 321 -18.65 2.35 -7.81
CA LEU A 321 -17.45 1.58 -8.10
C LEU A 321 -16.22 2.51 -8.09
N ASN A 322 -15.09 1.98 -7.62
CA ASN A 322 -13.81 2.62 -7.89
C ASN A 322 -13.32 2.29 -9.32
N PHE A 323 -12.30 3.01 -9.80
CA PHE A 323 -11.88 2.88 -11.19
C PHE A 323 -11.22 1.52 -11.48
N GLN A 324 -10.60 0.90 -10.48
CA GLN A 324 -10.03 -0.44 -10.63
C GLN A 324 -11.15 -1.49 -10.83
N GLN A 325 -12.25 -1.38 -10.09
CA GLN A 325 -13.43 -2.24 -10.28
C GLN A 325 -14.07 -2.04 -11.66
N ILE A 326 -14.15 -0.79 -12.15
CA ILE A 326 -14.61 -0.50 -13.52
C ILE A 326 -13.73 -1.19 -14.56
N ARG A 327 -12.40 -1.10 -14.41
CA ARG A 327 -11.45 -1.76 -15.32
C ARG A 327 -11.56 -3.28 -15.28
N GLU A 328 -11.75 -3.87 -14.11
CA GLU A 328 -11.92 -5.32 -13.94
C GLU A 328 -13.18 -5.82 -14.66
N LEU A 329 -14.30 -5.09 -14.54
CA LEU A 329 -15.54 -5.40 -15.26
C LEU A 329 -15.33 -5.32 -16.78
N GLN A 330 -14.65 -4.28 -17.27
CA GLN A 330 -14.33 -4.17 -18.69
C GLN A 330 -13.40 -5.28 -19.18
N GLN A 331 -12.39 -5.68 -18.40
CA GLN A 331 -11.54 -6.84 -18.73
C GLN A 331 -12.35 -8.14 -18.81
N GLN A 332 -13.46 -8.24 -18.09
CA GLN A 332 -14.45 -9.30 -18.20
C GLN A 332 -15.49 -9.05 -19.31
N ARG A 333 -15.20 -8.14 -20.24
CA ARG A 333 -16.02 -7.79 -21.41
C ARG A 333 -17.39 -7.24 -21.06
N HIS A 334 -17.46 -6.45 -19.99
CA HIS A 334 -18.66 -5.73 -19.63
C HIS A 334 -18.63 -4.28 -20.17
N ILE A 335 -19.81 -3.79 -20.51
CA ILE A 335 -20.09 -2.42 -20.95
C ILE A 335 -21.13 -1.78 -20.04
N LEU A 336 -21.30 -0.46 -20.12
CA LEU A 336 -22.33 0.24 -19.37
C LEU A 336 -23.73 -0.31 -19.69
N SER A 337 -24.46 -0.73 -18.66
CA SER A 337 -25.85 -1.19 -18.80
C SER A 337 -26.84 -0.03 -18.93
N THR A 338 -26.48 1.11 -18.33
CA THR A 338 -27.29 2.33 -18.26
C THR A 338 -26.40 3.56 -18.44
N GLY A 339 -26.98 4.69 -18.82
CA GLY A 339 -26.25 5.94 -18.93
C GLY A 339 -25.82 6.46 -17.56
N VAL A 340 -24.66 7.14 -17.50
CA VAL A 340 -24.11 7.75 -16.28
C VAL A 340 -23.97 9.25 -16.53
N ALA A 341 -24.74 10.05 -15.80
CA ALA A 341 -24.74 11.50 -15.95
C ALA A 341 -23.42 12.14 -15.47
N ALA A 342 -23.04 13.27 -16.06
CA ALA A 342 -21.88 14.05 -15.62
C ALA A 342 -21.96 14.37 -14.11
N GLY A 343 -20.89 14.09 -13.38
CA GLY A 343 -20.81 14.25 -11.92
C GLY A 343 -21.41 13.13 -11.09
N ALA A 344 -22.01 12.10 -11.72
CA ALA A 344 -22.51 10.92 -11.02
C ALA A 344 -21.40 9.87 -10.79
N ALA A 345 -21.42 9.22 -9.63
CA ALA A 345 -20.62 8.03 -9.38
C ALA A 345 -21.18 6.85 -10.19
N PHE A 346 -20.32 5.90 -10.53
CA PHE A 346 -20.70 4.69 -11.27
C PHE A 346 -21.44 3.71 -10.35
N PRO A 347 -22.75 3.46 -10.53
CA PRO A 347 -23.51 2.61 -9.62
C PRO A 347 -22.97 1.18 -9.54
N ILE A 348 -23.16 0.53 -8.39
CA ILE A 348 -22.94 -0.92 -8.28
C ILE A 348 -23.95 -1.61 -9.21
N GLY A 349 -23.46 -2.40 -10.18
CA GLY A 349 -24.31 -3.01 -11.21
C GLY A 349 -24.52 -2.17 -12.47
N ALA A 350 -23.78 -1.07 -12.64
CA ALA A 350 -23.84 -0.23 -13.84
C ALA A 350 -23.26 -0.89 -15.11
N PHE A 351 -22.79 -2.13 -15.02
CA PHE A 351 -22.15 -2.86 -16.10
C PHE A 351 -22.86 -4.19 -16.35
N ARG A 352 -22.94 -4.59 -17.63
CA ARG A 352 -23.46 -5.89 -18.07
C ARG A 352 -22.51 -6.54 -19.08
N PRO A 353 -22.51 -7.87 -19.26
CA PRO A 353 -21.79 -8.51 -20.34
C PRO A 353 -22.17 -7.90 -21.70
N ALA A 354 -21.18 -7.68 -22.55
CA ALA A 354 -21.39 -7.26 -23.94
C ALA A 354 -21.79 -8.46 -24.81
N ASN A 355 -22.67 -8.22 -25.78
CA ASN A 355 -22.92 -9.15 -26.87
C ASN A 355 -21.96 -8.84 -28.03
N ILE A 356 -21.00 -9.73 -28.25
CA ILE A 356 -19.90 -9.59 -29.20
C ILE A 356 -20.15 -10.54 -30.37
N ALA A 357 -20.16 -10.02 -31.58
CA ALA A 357 -20.39 -10.82 -32.78
C ALA A 357 -19.35 -10.55 -33.87
N VAL A 358 -18.97 -11.61 -34.59
CA VAL A 358 -18.22 -11.48 -35.84
C VAL A 358 -19.21 -11.28 -36.97
N VAL A 359 -19.09 -10.16 -37.69
CA VAL A 359 -19.91 -9.87 -38.87
C VAL A 359 -19.03 -9.98 -40.11
N VAL A 360 -19.29 -11.02 -40.90
CA VAL A 360 -18.53 -11.37 -42.09
C VAL A 360 -19.24 -10.82 -43.33
N ALA A 361 -18.68 -9.78 -43.94
CA ALA A 361 -19.19 -9.23 -45.19
C ALA A 361 -18.85 -10.15 -46.37
N CYS A 362 -19.86 -10.57 -47.13
CA CYS A 362 -19.68 -11.38 -48.34
C CYS A 362 -20.58 -10.89 -49.50
N ARG A 363 -20.04 -10.83 -50.72
CA ARG A 363 -20.79 -10.59 -51.96
C ARG A 363 -20.25 -11.50 -53.06
N MET A 364 -21.10 -11.87 -54.02
CA MET A 364 -20.73 -12.67 -55.19
C MET A 364 -20.01 -11.85 -56.27
N LYS A 365 -20.21 -10.53 -56.28
CA LYS A 365 -19.57 -9.61 -57.23
C LYS A 365 -18.06 -9.54 -57.00
N SER A 366 -17.28 -10.03 -57.97
CA SER A 366 -15.81 -9.93 -57.99
C SER A 366 -15.32 -9.76 -59.43
N SER A 367 -14.43 -8.79 -59.64
CA SER A 367 -13.92 -8.44 -60.98
C SER A 367 -12.66 -9.20 -61.39
N ARG A 368 -11.87 -9.66 -60.42
CA ARG A 368 -10.56 -10.31 -60.65
C ARG A 368 -10.65 -11.83 -60.60
N LEU A 369 -11.40 -12.36 -59.62
CA LEU A 369 -11.65 -13.77 -59.44
C LEU A 369 -13.16 -14.00 -59.29
N SER A 370 -13.82 -14.39 -60.37
CA SER A 370 -15.29 -14.51 -60.42
C SER A 370 -15.80 -15.54 -59.41
N LYS A 371 -16.89 -15.20 -58.68
CA LYS A 371 -17.52 -16.07 -57.67
C LYS A 371 -16.56 -16.59 -56.57
N LYS A 372 -15.53 -15.82 -56.22
CA LYS A 372 -14.47 -16.21 -55.28
C LYS A 372 -14.96 -16.81 -53.95
N ALA A 373 -16.07 -16.31 -53.40
CA ALA A 373 -16.65 -16.82 -52.16
C ALA A 373 -17.00 -18.31 -52.21
N LEU A 374 -17.36 -18.84 -53.40
CA LEU A 374 -17.80 -20.22 -53.58
C LEU A 374 -16.71 -21.12 -54.17
N LEU A 375 -15.55 -20.57 -54.55
CA LEU A 375 -14.45 -21.37 -55.08
C LEU A 375 -13.88 -22.25 -53.96
N PRO A 376 -13.62 -23.55 -54.24
CA PRO A 376 -13.15 -24.48 -53.21
C PRO A 376 -11.67 -24.25 -52.89
N ILE A 377 -11.36 -24.22 -51.60
CA ILE A 377 -10.01 -24.31 -51.04
C ILE A 377 -9.92 -25.66 -50.34
N ALA A 378 -9.14 -26.58 -50.94
CA ALA A 378 -9.04 -27.98 -50.53
C ALA A 378 -10.44 -28.61 -50.31
N GLY A 379 -11.29 -28.51 -51.33
CA GLY A 379 -12.64 -29.11 -51.34
C GLY A 379 -13.74 -28.35 -50.59
N VAL A 380 -13.43 -27.31 -49.82
CA VAL A 380 -14.41 -26.53 -49.03
C VAL A 380 -14.57 -25.13 -49.61
N PRO A 381 -15.80 -24.62 -49.79
CA PRO A 381 -16.05 -23.24 -50.23
C PRO A 381 -15.25 -22.20 -49.43
N SER A 382 -14.65 -21.22 -50.10
CA SER A 382 -13.83 -20.20 -49.45
C SER A 382 -14.56 -19.43 -48.33
N VAL A 383 -15.85 -19.15 -48.51
CA VAL A 383 -16.67 -18.48 -47.48
C VAL A 383 -16.76 -19.32 -46.22
N GLU A 384 -16.93 -20.63 -46.35
CA GLU A 384 -17.00 -21.56 -45.21
C GLU A 384 -15.66 -21.69 -44.48
N ARG A 385 -14.53 -21.59 -45.20
CA ARG A 385 -13.20 -21.51 -44.56
C ARG A 385 -13.10 -20.30 -43.63
N CYS A 386 -13.51 -19.13 -44.12
CA CYS A 386 -13.54 -17.89 -43.33
C CYS A 386 -14.45 -18.04 -42.11
N LEU A 387 -15.68 -18.52 -42.33
CA LEU A 387 -16.69 -18.69 -41.28
C LEU A 387 -16.24 -19.68 -40.19
N SER A 388 -15.61 -20.78 -40.57
CA SER A 388 -15.17 -21.79 -39.60
C SER A 388 -14.07 -21.26 -38.67
N GLN A 389 -13.15 -20.42 -39.18
CA GLN A 389 -12.22 -19.70 -38.33
C GLN A 389 -12.95 -18.70 -37.41
N CYS A 390 -13.96 -17.99 -37.92
CA CYS A 390 -14.71 -17.00 -37.13
C CYS A 390 -15.43 -17.64 -35.94
N LEU A 391 -15.95 -18.85 -36.11
CA LEU A 391 -16.58 -19.63 -35.03
C LEU A 391 -15.60 -20.02 -33.91
N ALA A 392 -14.29 -20.06 -34.21
CA ALA A 392 -13.26 -20.37 -33.23
C ALA A 392 -12.75 -19.15 -32.44
N VAL A 393 -13.24 -17.94 -32.74
CA VAL A 393 -12.81 -16.71 -32.04
C VAL A 393 -13.24 -16.75 -30.57
N PRO A 394 -12.30 -16.63 -29.61
CA PRO A 394 -12.62 -16.78 -28.20
C PRO A 394 -13.48 -15.62 -27.70
N GLY A 395 -14.64 -15.97 -27.12
CA GLY A 395 -15.51 -15.00 -26.45
C GLY A 395 -16.48 -14.25 -27.33
N VAL A 396 -16.60 -14.65 -28.59
CA VAL A 396 -17.66 -14.22 -29.49
C VAL A 396 -18.91 -15.05 -29.20
N GLN A 397 -20.07 -14.40 -29.14
CA GLN A 397 -21.35 -15.08 -28.91
C GLN A 397 -21.99 -15.54 -30.22
N ARG A 398 -21.63 -14.90 -31.34
CA ARG A 398 -22.31 -15.09 -32.62
C ARG A 398 -21.41 -14.81 -33.83
N VAL A 399 -21.60 -15.54 -34.91
CA VAL A 399 -21.03 -15.24 -36.24
C VAL A 399 -22.18 -14.99 -37.19
N VAL A 400 -22.11 -13.89 -37.94
CA VAL A 400 -23.14 -13.47 -38.91
C VAL A 400 -22.51 -13.35 -40.29
N LEU A 401 -23.05 -14.10 -41.26
CA LEU A 401 -22.79 -13.90 -42.68
C LEU A 401 -23.70 -12.78 -43.20
N ALA A 402 -23.12 -11.59 -43.42
CA ALA A 402 -23.83 -10.41 -43.90
C ALA A 402 -23.59 -10.19 -45.40
N THR A 403 -24.67 -10.22 -46.19
CA THR A 403 -24.61 -10.08 -47.65
C THR A 403 -25.59 -9.04 -48.20
N SER A 404 -25.61 -8.78 -49.51
CA SER A 404 -26.58 -7.86 -50.09
C SER A 404 -27.94 -8.51 -50.31
N ASN A 405 -28.96 -7.69 -50.49
CA ASN A 405 -30.31 -8.10 -50.90
C ASN A 405 -30.44 -8.33 -52.42
N LEU A 406 -29.34 -8.33 -53.18
CA LEU A 406 -29.36 -8.64 -54.61
C LEU A 406 -29.55 -10.14 -54.84
N GLU A 407 -30.32 -10.51 -55.87
CA GLU A 407 -30.58 -11.90 -56.25
C GLU A 407 -29.29 -12.71 -56.48
N ALA A 408 -28.25 -12.06 -57.04
CA ALA A 408 -26.96 -12.72 -57.29
C ALA A 408 -26.27 -13.20 -56.01
N ASP A 409 -26.57 -12.59 -54.86
CA ASP A 409 -25.98 -12.92 -53.55
C ASP A 409 -26.85 -13.91 -52.75
N ALA A 410 -28.09 -14.19 -53.18
CA ALA A 410 -29.04 -15.04 -52.45
C ALA A 410 -28.51 -16.45 -52.16
N VAL A 411 -27.65 -16.99 -53.04
CA VAL A 411 -27.01 -18.30 -52.89
C VAL A 411 -26.16 -18.41 -51.61
N LEU A 412 -25.68 -17.29 -51.05
CA LEU A 412 -24.86 -17.28 -49.84
C LEU A 412 -25.63 -17.75 -48.60
N LYS A 413 -26.97 -17.76 -48.62
CA LYS A 413 -27.80 -18.27 -47.53
C LYS A 413 -27.60 -19.77 -47.29
N GLU A 414 -27.12 -20.50 -48.28
CA GLU A 414 -26.85 -21.95 -48.17
C GLU A 414 -25.51 -22.27 -47.48
N TYR A 415 -24.66 -21.26 -47.21
CA TYR A 415 -23.31 -21.44 -46.65
C TYR A 415 -23.23 -20.98 -45.19
N THR A 416 -24.14 -21.48 -44.35
CA THR A 416 -24.26 -21.12 -42.93
C THR A 416 -23.69 -22.16 -41.97
N LEU A 417 -22.92 -23.13 -42.47
CA LEU A 417 -22.34 -24.23 -41.69
C LEU A 417 -23.40 -24.94 -40.83
N ASP A 418 -24.44 -25.47 -41.49
CA ASP A 418 -25.56 -26.17 -40.87
C ASP A 418 -26.29 -25.35 -39.76
N GLY A 419 -26.31 -24.01 -39.93
CA GLY A 419 -26.97 -23.09 -39.00
C GLY A 419 -26.11 -22.65 -37.82
N ALA A 420 -24.82 -23.00 -37.79
CA ALA A 420 -23.88 -22.45 -36.81
C ALA A 420 -23.60 -20.95 -37.04
N VAL A 421 -23.87 -20.45 -38.25
CA VAL A 421 -23.70 -19.04 -38.65
C VAL A 421 -25.06 -18.42 -38.96
N ASP A 422 -25.35 -17.28 -38.35
CA ASP A 422 -26.55 -16.50 -38.64
C ASP A 422 -26.43 -15.81 -40.00
N PHE A 423 -27.57 -15.57 -40.67
CA PHE A 423 -27.60 -14.94 -41.98
C PHE A 423 -28.31 -13.59 -41.94
N TRP A 424 -27.73 -12.56 -42.57
CA TRP A 424 -28.29 -11.22 -42.65
C TRP A 424 -28.12 -10.61 -44.04
N GLN A 425 -29.12 -9.84 -44.50
CA GLN A 425 -29.07 -9.12 -45.76
C GLN A 425 -29.34 -7.64 -45.58
N GLY A 426 -28.69 -6.81 -46.38
CA GLY A 426 -28.91 -5.37 -46.42
C GLY A 426 -28.55 -4.76 -47.76
N ASP A 427 -28.37 -3.44 -47.78
CA ASP A 427 -28.01 -2.71 -49.00
C ASP A 427 -26.67 -3.19 -49.61
N PRO A 428 -26.55 -3.27 -50.95
CA PRO A 428 -25.32 -3.70 -51.61
C PRO A 428 -24.14 -2.73 -51.49
N GLU A 429 -24.41 -1.43 -51.33
CA GLU A 429 -23.41 -0.36 -51.35
C GLU A 429 -23.30 0.36 -49.99
N ASP A 430 -24.36 0.40 -49.17
CA ASP A 430 -24.30 0.86 -47.76
C ASP A 430 -23.94 -0.29 -46.80
N VAL A 431 -22.65 -0.59 -46.73
CA VAL A 431 -22.09 -1.65 -45.87
C VAL A 431 -22.21 -1.30 -44.39
N ILE A 432 -22.07 -0.03 -43.98
CA ILE A 432 -22.23 0.38 -42.57
C ILE A 432 -23.68 0.21 -42.16
N GLY A 433 -24.64 0.70 -42.95
CA GLY A 433 -26.07 0.50 -42.70
C GLY A 433 -26.45 -0.98 -42.62
N ARG A 434 -25.88 -1.82 -43.50
CA ARG A 434 -26.06 -3.29 -43.43
C ARG A 434 -25.52 -3.87 -42.11
N TYR A 435 -24.37 -3.42 -41.64
CA TYR A 435 -23.80 -3.87 -40.35
C TYR A 435 -24.67 -3.41 -39.18
N LEU A 436 -25.10 -2.16 -39.17
CA LEU A 436 -25.99 -1.61 -38.14
C LEU A 436 -27.32 -2.37 -38.08
N GLY A 437 -27.91 -2.71 -39.23
CA GLY A 437 -29.10 -3.56 -39.27
C GLY A 437 -28.88 -4.95 -38.65
N ALA A 438 -27.71 -5.57 -38.89
CA ALA A 438 -27.36 -6.83 -38.23
C ALA A 438 -27.20 -6.63 -36.71
N CYS A 439 -26.61 -5.51 -36.30
CA CYS A 439 -26.42 -5.20 -34.88
C CYS A 439 -27.74 -4.98 -34.15
N GLU A 440 -28.66 -4.24 -34.76
CA GLU A 440 -30.01 -4.03 -34.24
C GLU A 440 -30.78 -5.36 -34.15
N HIS A 441 -30.73 -6.18 -35.20
CA HIS A 441 -31.48 -7.44 -35.23
C HIS A 441 -30.99 -8.48 -34.20
N PHE A 442 -29.69 -8.50 -33.92
CA PHE A 442 -29.07 -9.50 -33.06
C PHE A 442 -28.57 -8.94 -31.72
N ASP A 443 -28.97 -7.71 -31.36
CA ASP A 443 -28.56 -6.98 -30.15
C ASP A 443 -27.03 -6.91 -29.96
N ILE A 444 -26.26 -6.69 -31.04
CA ILE A 444 -24.80 -6.69 -31.00
C ILE A 444 -24.30 -5.37 -30.44
N ASP A 445 -23.48 -5.43 -29.39
CA ASP A 445 -22.84 -4.26 -28.77
C ASP A 445 -21.46 -3.96 -29.37
N VAL A 446 -20.72 -5.01 -29.70
CA VAL A 446 -19.36 -4.94 -30.25
C VAL A 446 -19.23 -5.86 -31.46
N VAL A 447 -18.85 -5.27 -32.59
CA VAL A 447 -18.69 -5.94 -33.87
C VAL A 447 -17.23 -6.25 -34.12
N ILE A 448 -16.96 -7.47 -34.56
CA ILE A 448 -15.70 -7.87 -35.16
C ILE A 448 -15.91 -7.92 -36.67
N ARG A 449 -15.41 -6.92 -37.38
CA ARG A 449 -15.53 -6.83 -38.84
C ARG A 449 -14.53 -7.77 -39.48
N VAL A 450 -15.04 -8.67 -40.32
CA VAL A 450 -14.27 -9.56 -41.19
C VAL A 450 -14.85 -9.51 -42.61
N THR A 451 -14.02 -9.73 -43.63
CA THR A 451 -14.48 -9.88 -45.01
C THR A 451 -14.26 -11.32 -45.48
N ALA A 452 -15.23 -11.88 -46.22
CA ALA A 452 -15.20 -13.29 -46.64
C ALA A 452 -14.07 -13.63 -47.64
N ASP A 453 -13.40 -12.60 -48.19
CA ASP A 453 -12.20 -12.77 -48.98
C ASP A 453 -10.92 -12.88 -48.15
N CYS A 454 -11.05 -13.09 -46.85
CA CYS A 454 -10.00 -13.48 -45.93
C CYS A 454 -10.29 -14.89 -45.41
N PRO A 455 -9.96 -15.96 -46.17
CA PRO A 455 -10.35 -17.34 -45.83
C PRO A 455 -9.69 -17.90 -44.57
N LEU A 456 -8.69 -17.21 -44.02
CA LEU A 456 -7.87 -17.66 -42.89
C LEU A 456 -7.61 -16.52 -41.90
N ILE A 457 -8.68 -15.97 -41.33
CA ILE A 457 -8.57 -15.14 -40.13
C ILE A 457 -8.05 -16.00 -38.96
N LEU A 458 -7.28 -15.39 -38.06
CA LEU A 458 -6.65 -16.09 -36.94
C LEU A 458 -7.37 -15.75 -35.62
N PRO A 459 -8.06 -16.72 -34.99
CA PRO A 459 -8.80 -16.53 -33.74
C PRO A 459 -7.98 -15.87 -32.62
N GLU A 460 -6.69 -16.20 -32.51
CA GLU A 460 -5.80 -15.69 -31.48
C GLU A 460 -5.46 -14.21 -31.69
N VAL A 461 -5.31 -13.79 -32.95
CA VAL A 461 -5.11 -12.38 -33.29
C VAL A 461 -6.35 -11.58 -32.90
N ILE A 462 -7.53 -12.04 -33.29
CA ILE A 462 -8.79 -11.37 -32.98
C ILE A 462 -9.04 -11.36 -31.47
N GLY A 463 -8.82 -12.49 -30.77
CA GLY A 463 -8.95 -12.58 -29.32
C GLY A 463 -8.07 -11.54 -28.60
N HIS A 464 -6.82 -11.40 -29.04
CA HIS A 464 -5.93 -10.36 -28.50
C HIS A 464 -6.46 -8.95 -28.74
N LEU A 465 -7.00 -8.68 -29.94
CA LEU A 465 -7.59 -7.37 -30.24
C LEU A 465 -8.84 -7.08 -29.40
N ILE A 466 -9.71 -8.08 -29.16
CA ILE A 466 -10.87 -7.94 -28.25
C ILE A 466 -10.39 -7.56 -26.85
N ASP A 467 -9.43 -8.30 -26.30
CA ASP A 467 -8.96 -8.04 -24.93
C ASP A 467 -8.36 -6.63 -24.80
N ARG A 468 -7.60 -6.18 -25.80
CA ARG A 468 -7.06 -4.82 -25.86
C ARG A 468 -8.13 -3.76 -26.04
N HIS A 469 -9.17 -4.02 -26.84
CA HIS A 469 -10.30 -3.13 -27.06
C HIS A 469 -11.01 -2.79 -25.74
N PHE A 470 -11.39 -3.83 -24.98
CA PHE A 470 -12.06 -3.67 -23.69
C PHE A 470 -11.14 -3.08 -22.61
N ALA A 471 -9.88 -3.51 -22.55
CA ALA A 471 -8.92 -3.01 -21.56
C ALA A 471 -8.59 -1.52 -21.71
N THR A 472 -8.65 -1.00 -22.94
CA THR A 472 -8.40 0.42 -23.23
C THR A 472 -9.68 1.26 -23.27
N GLY A 473 -10.85 0.62 -23.38
CA GLY A 473 -12.13 1.30 -23.59
C GLY A 473 -12.23 2.00 -24.94
N ALA A 474 -11.65 1.39 -25.97
CA ALA A 474 -11.60 1.93 -27.33
C ALA A 474 -12.96 1.87 -28.03
N ASP A 475 -13.15 2.73 -29.03
CA ASP A 475 -14.29 2.68 -29.96
C ASP A 475 -13.99 1.83 -31.19
N TYR A 476 -12.71 1.83 -31.59
CA TYR A 476 -12.19 1.07 -32.72
C TYR A 476 -10.83 0.48 -32.34
N THR A 477 -10.60 -0.78 -32.67
CA THR A 477 -9.32 -1.47 -32.43
C THR A 477 -8.91 -2.31 -33.63
N ALA A 478 -7.65 -2.16 -34.03
CA ALA A 478 -7.05 -2.93 -35.11
C ALA A 478 -5.56 -3.18 -34.83
N ALA A 479 -5.00 -4.20 -35.48
CA ALA A 479 -3.56 -4.46 -35.43
C ALA A 479 -2.79 -3.43 -36.28
N ILE A 480 -1.65 -2.96 -35.78
CA ILE A 480 -0.70 -2.16 -36.56
C ILE A 480 -0.03 -3.05 -37.62
N ASP A 481 0.54 -4.16 -37.15
CA ASP A 481 1.24 -5.15 -37.97
C ASP A 481 0.57 -6.51 -37.79
N ALA A 482 0.11 -7.07 -38.91
CA ALA A 482 -0.41 -8.43 -39.02
C ALA A 482 -0.29 -8.89 -40.47
N ALA A 483 -0.27 -10.21 -40.69
CA ALA A 483 -0.42 -10.75 -42.03
C ALA A 483 -1.77 -10.29 -42.59
N VAL A 484 -1.77 -9.73 -43.80
CA VAL A 484 -2.99 -9.17 -44.37
C VAL A 484 -4.00 -10.30 -44.56
N GLY A 485 -5.24 -10.12 -44.10
CA GLY A 485 -6.29 -11.14 -44.20
C GLY A 485 -6.28 -12.16 -43.07
N THR A 486 -5.45 -11.99 -42.04
CA THR A 486 -5.50 -12.82 -40.82
C THR A 486 -6.13 -12.12 -39.62
N ALA A 487 -6.27 -10.80 -39.66
CA ALA A 487 -6.85 -10.00 -38.58
C ALA A 487 -8.29 -9.55 -38.90
N GLY A 488 -8.98 -9.07 -37.87
CA GLY A 488 -10.24 -8.34 -37.99
C GLY A 488 -10.14 -6.97 -37.32
N GLU A 489 -11.24 -6.23 -37.33
CA GLU A 489 -11.33 -4.92 -36.66
C GLU A 489 -12.45 -4.97 -35.61
N ILE A 490 -12.17 -4.51 -34.40
CA ILE A 490 -13.13 -4.50 -33.29
C ILE A 490 -13.75 -3.11 -33.20
N ILE A 491 -15.07 -3.01 -33.22
CA ILE A 491 -15.78 -1.74 -33.33
C ILE A 491 -16.99 -1.77 -32.40
N ASN A 492 -17.16 -0.75 -31.57
CA ASN A 492 -18.41 -0.58 -30.82
C ASN A 492 -19.54 -0.27 -31.81
N THR A 493 -20.69 -0.95 -31.70
CA THR A 493 -21.87 -0.69 -32.52
C THR A 493 -22.28 0.79 -32.46
N ARG A 494 -22.14 1.40 -31.28
CA ARG A 494 -22.39 2.84 -31.10
C ARG A 494 -21.46 3.73 -31.93
N ALA A 495 -20.19 3.34 -32.08
CA ALA A 495 -19.24 4.10 -32.88
C ALA A 495 -19.61 4.02 -34.38
N LEU A 496 -20.11 2.87 -34.85
CA LEU A 496 -20.71 2.74 -36.19
C LEU A 496 -21.94 3.63 -36.35
N GLN A 497 -22.83 3.65 -35.34
CA GLN A 497 -24.02 4.49 -35.36
C GLN A 497 -23.65 5.97 -35.45
N GLN A 498 -22.63 6.41 -34.72
CA GLN A 498 -22.13 7.79 -34.78
C GLN A 498 -21.61 8.16 -36.17
N VAL A 499 -20.97 7.23 -36.90
CA VAL A 499 -20.59 7.45 -38.30
C VAL A 499 -21.84 7.62 -39.15
N GLN A 500 -22.83 6.72 -39.04
CA GLN A 500 -24.07 6.80 -39.79
C GLN A 500 -24.84 8.10 -39.53
N ASP A 501 -24.97 8.50 -38.27
CA ASP A 501 -25.70 9.70 -37.85
C ASP A 501 -25.05 10.98 -38.39
N TYR A 502 -23.71 11.02 -38.46
CA TYR A 502 -22.98 12.17 -38.97
C TYR A 502 -23.05 12.29 -40.50
N PHE A 503 -22.82 11.20 -41.23
CA PHE A 503 -22.75 11.23 -42.70
C PHE A 503 -24.11 11.06 -43.37
N GLY A 504 -25.09 10.45 -42.70
CA GLY A 504 -26.40 10.07 -43.25
C GLY A 504 -26.34 8.89 -44.23
N ASN A 505 -25.44 8.97 -45.22
CA ASN A 505 -25.06 7.89 -46.12
C ASN A 505 -23.52 7.81 -46.21
N ALA A 506 -22.94 6.73 -45.70
CA ALA A 506 -21.51 6.52 -45.66
C ALA A 506 -20.96 6.10 -47.04
N ALA A 507 -20.52 7.08 -47.84
CA ALA A 507 -19.85 6.82 -49.11
C ALA A 507 -18.61 5.94 -48.93
N TYR A 508 -18.41 4.94 -49.79
CA TYR A 508 -17.28 4.00 -49.69
C TYR A 508 -17.26 3.22 -48.36
N SER A 509 -18.43 2.95 -47.76
CA SER A 509 -18.60 2.20 -46.50
C SER A 509 -17.95 0.81 -46.49
N GLU A 510 -17.64 0.23 -47.66
CA GLU A 510 -16.80 -0.98 -47.77
C GLU A 510 -15.37 -0.79 -47.23
N TYR A 511 -14.88 0.44 -47.09
CA TYR A 511 -13.61 0.83 -46.48
C TYR A 511 -13.79 1.39 -45.05
N MET A 512 -14.69 0.78 -44.28
CA MET A 512 -15.10 1.17 -42.93
C MET A 512 -13.97 1.62 -41.98
N THR A 513 -12.80 0.97 -42.06
CA THR A 513 -11.56 1.32 -41.37
C THR A 513 -11.24 2.82 -41.36
N TRP A 514 -11.41 3.49 -42.49
CA TRP A 514 -10.99 4.88 -42.68
C TRP A 514 -11.86 5.85 -41.91
N TYR A 515 -13.13 5.52 -41.64
CA TYR A 515 -14.01 6.34 -40.81
C TYR A 515 -13.54 6.45 -39.36
N PHE A 516 -12.77 5.48 -38.86
CA PHE A 516 -12.21 5.54 -37.51
C PHE A 516 -10.80 6.12 -37.53
N GLN A 517 -9.93 5.59 -38.39
CA GLN A 517 -8.52 6.01 -38.44
C GLN A 517 -8.35 7.49 -38.82
N ASN A 518 -9.22 8.02 -39.68
CA ASN A 518 -9.17 9.44 -40.05
C ASN A 518 -9.76 10.36 -38.99
N ASN A 519 -10.40 9.84 -37.94
CA ASN A 519 -11.15 10.65 -36.98
C ASN A 519 -10.76 10.35 -35.51
N PRO A 520 -9.45 10.37 -35.15
CA PRO A 520 -9.02 10.15 -33.77
C PRO A 520 -9.51 11.22 -32.78
N ASP A 521 -9.94 12.37 -33.30
CA ASP A 521 -10.55 13.45 -32.52
C ASP A 521 -12.00 13.15 -32.10
N HIS A 522 -12.66 12.18 -32.77
CA HIS A 522 -14.05 11.79 -32.53
C HIS A 522 -14.18 10.38 -31.94
N PHE A 523 -13.19 9.52 -32.13
CA PHE A 523 -13.20 8.12 -31.70
C PHE A 523 -11.94 7.75 -30.93
N LYS A 524 -12.10 6.93 -29.90
CA LYS A 524 -10.99 6.31 -29.17
C LYS A 524 -10.39 5.20 -30.02
N VAL A 525 -9.43 5.55 -30.87
CA VAL A 525 -8.72 4.63 -31.76
C VAL A 525 -7.57 3.95 -31.01
N ASN A 526 -7.59 2.61 -30.98
CA ASN A 526 -6.53 1.81 -30.37
C ASN A 526 -5.88 0.91 -31.44
N LEU A 527 -4.68 1.30 -31.88
CA LEU A 527 -3.87 0.49 -32.78
C LEU A 527 -2.90 -0.37 -31.97
N VAL A 528 -2.97 -1.68 -32.15
CA VAL A 528 -2.32 -2.66 -31.27
C VAL A 528 -1.09 -3.26 -31.92
N HIS A 529 0.04 -3.24 -31.19
CA HIS A 529 1.17 -4.11 -31.49
C HIS A 529 0.88 -5.53 -30.98
N LEU A 530 0.76 -6.47 -31.91
CA LEU A 530 0.56 -7.88 -31.56
C LEU A 530 1.85 -8.49 -30.98
N PRO A 531 1.75 -9.57 -30.18
CA PRO A 531 2.90 -10.39 -29.82
C PRO A 531 3.70 -10.83 -31.04
N GLU A 532 5.03 -10.90 -30.95
CA GLU A 532 5.92 -11.26 -32.08
C GLU A 532 5.57 -12.60 -32.72
N THR A 533 5.04 -13.54 -31.93
CA THR A 533 4.59 -14.86 -32.41
C THR A 533 3.39 -14.78 -33.35
N LEU A 534 2.64 -13.67 -33.34
CA LEU A 534 1.45 -13.45 -34.17
C LEU A 534 1.69 -12.52 -35.37
N VAL A 535 2.91 -12.01 -35.55
CA VAL A 535 3.24 -11.03 -36.59
C VAL A 535 4.02 -11.68 -37.73
N ARG A 536 3.49 -11.60 -38.95
CA ARG A 536 4.16 -12.02 -40.19
C ARG A 536 3.79 -11.09 -41.35
N SER A 537 4.64 -11.02 -42.36
CA SER A 537 4.45 -10.19 -43.56
C SER A 537 3.89 -10.99 -44.74
N TYR A 538 2.84 -11.79 -44.51
CA TYR A 538 2.18 -12.60 -45.55
C TYR A 538 0.91 -11.94 -46.07
N ARG A 539 0.53 -12.27 -47.31
CA ARG A 539 -0.75 -11.86 -47.93
C ARG A 539 -1.72 -13.04 -47.95
N MET A 540 -2.69 -13.02 -47.04
CA MET A 540 -3.68 -14.09 -46.81
C MET A 540 -5.09 -13.65 -47.26
N THR A 541 -5.20 -13.03 -48.43
CA THR A 541 -6.47 -12.58 -49.02
C THR A 541 -6.73 -13.31 -50.34
N LEU A 542 -8.00 -13.55 -50.68
CA LEU A 542 -8.43 -14.21 -51.92
C LEU A 542 -8.98 -13.18 -52.91
N ASP A 543 -8.18 -12.79 -53.89
CA ASP A 543 -8.58 -11.83 -54.94
C ASP A 543 -8.21 -12.27 -56.35
N TYR A 544 -7.17 -13.10 -56.48
CA TYR A 544 -6.59 -13.56 -57.73
C TYR A 544 -6.50 -15.10 -57.77
N GLU A 545 -6.32 -15.68 -58.95
CA GLU A 545 -6.20 -17.13 -59.12
C GLU A 545 -4.97 -17.68 -58.35
N GLU A 546 -3.89 -16.90 -58.31
CA GLU A 546 -2.66 -17.20 -57.57
C GLU A 546 -2.92 -17.30 -56.05
N ASP A 547 -3.87 -16.52 -55.52
CA ASP A 547 -4.28 -16.62 -54.12
C ASP A 547 -4.99 -17.94 -53.86
N LEU A 548 -5.87 -18.35 -54.77
CA LEU A 548 -6.59 -19.62 -54.69
C LEU A 548 -5.60 -20.80 -54.73
N LEU A 549 -4.59 -20.74 -55.60
CA LEU A 549 -3.55 -21.76 -55.69
C LEU A 549 -2.72 -21.81 -54.39
N MET A 550 -2.31 -20.65 -53.86
CA MET A 550 -1.57 -20.56 -52.61
C MET A 550 -2.37 -21.19 -51.46
N PHE A 551 -3.65 -20.83 -51.32
CA PHE A 551 -4.52 -21.39 -50.29
C PHE A 551 -4.70 -22.90 -50.46
N ASN A 552 -4.92 -23.42 -51.67
CA ASN A 552 -5.03 -24.86 -51.88
C ASN A 552 -3.77 -25.60 -51.39
N ARG A 553 -2.57 -25.13 -51.76
CA ARG A 553 -1.30 -25.72 -51.28
C ARG A 553 -1.10 -25.59 -49.76
N LEU A 554 -1.47 -24.44 -49.19
CA LEU A 554 -1.40 -24.25 -47.75
C LEU A 554 -2.29 -25.25 -47.02
N TYR A 555 -3.54 -25.40 -47.46
CA TYR A 555 -4.50 -26.31 -46.82
C TYR A 555 -4.13 -27.79 -47.01
N GLU A 556 -3.57 -28.17 -48.16
CA GLU A 556 -2.97 -29.51 -48.37
C GLU A 556 -1.87 -29.80 -47.32
N ARG A 557 -1.02 -28.81 -47.01
CA ARG A 557 0.05 -28.95 -46.03
C ARG A 557 -0.43 -28.89 -44.59
N LEU A 558 -1.49 -28.13 -44.31
CA LEU A 558 -2.12 -28.10 -42.99
C LEU A 558 -2.83 -29.42 -42.66
N GLY A 559 -3.21 -30.20 -43.69
CA GLY A 559 -3.87 -31.50 -43.61
C GLY A 559 -5.36 -31.42 -43.28
N ASP A 560 -6.08 -32.51 -43.58
CA ASP A 560 -7.52 -32.64 -43.35
C ASP A 560 -7.87 -32.90 -41.87
N GLY A 561 -9.01 -32.35 -41.42
CA GLY A 561 -9.66 -32.77 -40.18
C GLY A 561 -9.89 -31.71 -39.10
N TYR A 562 -9.67 -30.41 -39.37
CA TYR A 562 -9.92 -29.37 -38.37
C TYR A 562 -11.03 -28.39 -38.80
N GLN A 563 -11.93 -28.09 -37.86
CA GLN A 563 -12.89 -26.99 -38.00
C GLN A 563 -12.17 -25.62 -38.04
N SER A 564 -10.99 -25.49 -37.42
CA SER A 564 -10.18 -24.26 -37.47
C SER A 564 -8.67 -24.52 -37.24
N TYR A 565 -7.81 -23.63 -37.71
CA TYR A 565 -6.35 -23.66 -37.56
C TYR A 565 -5.84 -22.52 -36.66
N THR A 566 -4.81 -22.84 -35.87
CA THR A 566 -4.11 -21.89 -35.00
C THR A 566 -3.08 -21.07 -35.76
N ALA A 567 -2.76 -19.88 -35.25
CA ALA A 567 -1.70 -19.03 -35.79
C ALA A 567 -0.35 -19.76 -35.86
N GLU A 568 0.00 -20.51 -34.81
CA GLU A 568 1.24 -21.29 -34.74
C GLU A 568 1.34 -22.32 -35.88
N LYS A 569 0.26 -23.08 -36.12
CA LYS A 569 0.27 -24.11 -37.17
C LYS A 569 0.34 -23.49 -38.57
N VAL A 570 -0.40 -22.40 -38.80
CA VAL A 570 -0.39 -21.67 -40.08
C VAL A 570 1.00 -21.08 -40.35
N PHE A 571 1.56 -20.36 -39.39
CA PHE A 571 2.87 -19.75 -39.55
C PHE A 571 3.99 -20.78 -39.61
N SER A 572 3.93 -21.90 -38.88
CA SER A 572 4.91 -22.97 -39.02
C SER A 572 4.99 -23.50 -40.45
N VAL A 573 3.86 -23.66 -41.14
CA VAL A 573 3.85 -24.11 -42.54
C VAL A 573 4.44 -23.02 -43.44
N LEU A 574 3.96 -21.79 -43.34
CA LEU A 574 4.38 -20.66 -44.19
C LEU A 574 5.85 -20.26 -43.99
N ASP A 575 6.33 -20.29 -42.74
CA ASP A 575 7.73 -20.01 -42.37
C ASP A 575 8.66 -21.11 -42.93
N SER A 576 8.19 -22.37 -42.98
CA SER A 576 8.96 -23.51 -43.49
C SER A 576 8.93 -23.68 -45.02
N ASP A 577 7.97 -23.05 -45.69
CA ASP A 577 7.74 -23.22 -47.13
C ASP A 577 7.59 -21.87 -47.86
N PRO A 578 8.73 -21.27 -48.28
CA PRO A 578 8.73 -20.03 -49.05
C PRO A 578 8.01 -20.12 -50.39
N ASP A 579 7.89 -21.31 -51.00
CA ASP A 579 7.20 -21.47 -52.29
C ASP A 579 5.68 -21.25 -52.14
N ILE A 580 5.12 -21.55 -50.98
CA ILE A 580 3.74 -21.21 -50.63
C ILE A 580 3.67 -19.74 -50.22
N SER A 581 4.50 -19.31 -49.26
CA SER A 581 4.32 -17.99 -48.62
C SER A 581 4.70 -16.79 -49.51
N GLN A 582 5.49 -16.99 -50.57
CA GLN A 582 5.86 -15.95 -51.53
C GLN A 582 5.03 -15.97 -52.83
N MET A 583 4.14 -16.95 -53.01
CA MET A 583 3.42 -17.16 -54.28
C MET A 583 2.66 -15.91 -54.76
N ASN A 584 2.07 -15.18 -53.82
CA ASN A 584 1.25 -14.01 -54.09
C ASN A 584 1.83 -12.71 -53.51
N SER A 585 3.09 -12.70 -53.04
CA SER A 585 3.68 -11.55 -52.33
C SER A 585 3.92 -10.34 -53.24
N HIS A 586 3.99 -10.56 -54.55
CA HIS A 586 4.12 -9.51 -55.56
C HIS A 586 2.80 -8.78 -55.86
N LEU A 587 1.65 -9.30 -55.40
CA LEU A 587 0.34 -8.69 -55.59
C LEU A 587 0.10 -7.59 -54.56
N THR A 588 -0.56 -6.50 -54.99
CA THR A 588 -0.79 -5.32 -54.15
C THR A 588 -2.26 -5.13 -53.79
N LEU A 589 -2.51 -4.48 -52.66
CA LEU A 589 -3.84 -4.12 -52.20
C LEU A 589 -4.17 -2.71 -52.67
N LYS A 590 -5.25 -2.55 -53.44
CA LYS A 590 -5.63 -1.26 -54.05
C LYS A 590 -5.71 -0.13 -53.02
N TYR A 591 -6.33 -0.36 -51.86
CA TYR A 591 -6.46 0.65 -50.81
C TYR A 591 -5.14 1.05 -50.12
N ARG A 592 -4.04 0.36 -50.42
CA ARG A 592 -2.68 0.71 -49.95
C ARG A 592 -1.80 1.35 -51.03
N THR A 593 -2.08 1.08 -52.32
CA THR A 593 -1.21 1.50 -53.42
C THR A 593 -1.85 2.50 -54.38
N ASP A 594 -3.18 2.54 -54.48
CA ASP A 594 -3.91 3.49 -55.31
C ASP A 594 -4.04 4.82 -54.59
N LYS A 595 -3.18 5.77 -54.96
CA LYS A 595 -3.15 7.10 -54.36
C LYS A 595 -4.47 7.87 -54.55
N GLN A 596 -5.13 7.73 -55.70
CA GLN A 596 -6.38 8.44 -55.97
C GLN A 596 -7.50 7.92 -55.07
N LEU A 597 -7.57 6.61 -54.86
CA LEU A 597 -8.50 6.01 -53.90
C LEU A 597 -8.18 6.47 -52.48
N ILE A 598 -6.91 6.43 -52.05
CA ILE A 598 -6.49 6.89 -50.72
C ILE A 598 -6.87 8.35 -50.47
N ASP A 599 -6.57 9.25 -51.42
CA ASP A 599 -6.90 10.67 -51.32
C ASP A 599 -8.43 10.88 -51.25
N THR A 600 -9.19 10.05 -51.98
CA THR A 600 -10.65 10.04 -51.93
C THR A 600 -11.15 9.57 -50.56
N LEU A 601 -10.67 8.43 -50.05
CA LEU A 601 -11.07 7.92 -48.74
C LEU A 601 -10.74 8.91 -47.62
N ASN A 602 -9.55 9.52 -47.65
CA ASN A 602 -9.16 10.59 -46.72
C ASN A 602 -10.13 11.76 -46.72
N ARG A 603 -10.62 12.16 -47.91
CA ARG A 603 -11.55 13.29 -48.04
C ARG A 603 -12.97 12.90 -47.61
N GLU A 604 -13.48 11.77 -48.07
CA GLU A 604 -14.89 11.39 -47.92
C GLU A 604 -15.20 10.81 -46.53
N THR A 605 -14.20 10.26 -45.83
CA THR A 605 -14.41 9.64 -44.50
C THR A 605 -14.03 10.54 -43.32
N ARG A 606 -13.47 11.74 -43.57
CA ARG A 606 -13.10 12.69 -42.51
C ARG A 606 -14.33 13.46 -42.00
N MET A 607 -14.57 13.37 -40.70
CA MET A 607 -15.52 14.21 -39.97
C MET A 607 -14.89 15.58 -39.74
N ARG A 608 -15.68 16.64 -39.96
CA ARG A 608 -15.24 18.02 -39.74
C ARG A 608 -15.59 18.39 -38.31
N ILE A 609 -14.61 18.97 -37.62
CA ILE A 609 -14.83 19.53 -36.29
C ILE A 609 -15.80 20.71 -36.47
N ALA A 610 -16.90 20.67 -35.73
CA ALA A 610 -17.93 21.72 -35.74
C ALA A 610 -17.43 23.03 -35.13
#